data_AF-A8GLP6-F1
#
_entry.id   AF-A8GLP6-F1
#
_cell.length_a   1.000
_cell.length_b   1.000
_cell.length_c   1.000
_cell.angle_alpha   90.00
_cell.angle_beta   90.00
_cell.angle_gamma   90.00
#
_symmetry.space_group_name_H-M   'P 1'
#
loop_
_entity.id
_entity.type
_entity.pdbx_description
1 polymer ?
#
loop_
_entity_poly.entity_id
_entity_poly.type
_entity_poly.pdbx_seq_one_letter_code
_entity_poly.pdbx_strand_id
1 'polypeptide(L)'
;MLPHELDYVLELWARWVNDSYSGGSGFGSMLEMMMVTGGVFSGGGHSPALYSVQAEVEASVMALAAVDRAAADILRVEYGVGYILPGRLDKKPRQIDKAHALLISLRTYKRRLSKAREFVLNDLRKRRVSAR
;
A
#
# COMPACT_ATOMS: atom_id res chain seq x y z
N MET A 1 6.40 14.71 7.66
CA MET A 1 6.84 13.48 6.97
C MET A 1 7.73 13.85 5.80
N LEU A 2 8.99 13.48 5.89
CA LEU A 2 10.04 13.62 4.90
C LEU A 2 9.95 12.48 3.84
N PRO A 3 10.54 12.63 2.64
CA PRO A 3 10.42 11.63 1.57
C PRO A 3 10.90 10.23 1.95
N HIS A 4 12.01 10.11 2.69
CA HIS A 4 12.56 8.82 3.12
C HIS A 4 11.71 8.14 4.20
N GLU A 5 11.01 8.93 5.03
CA GLU A 5 10.06 8.39 6.01
C GLU A 5 8.84 7.78 5.31
N LEU A 6 8.39 8.38 4.21
CA LEU A 6 7.29 7.86 3.40
C LEU A 6 7.67 6.53 2.76
N ASP A 7 8.89 6.41 2.22
CA ASP A 7 9.39 5.16 1.65
C ASP A 7 9.41 4.03 2.67
N TYR A 8 9.98 4.29 3.85
CA TYR A 8 10.02 3.33 4.95
C TYR A 8 8.60 2.87 5.35
N VAL A 9 7.67 3.82 5.48
CA VAL A 9 6.28 3.52 5.85
C VAL A 9 5.55 2.72 4.77
N LEU A 10 5.77 3.02 3.49
CA LEU A 10 5.19 2.29 2.37
C LEU A 10 5.77 0.87 2.27
N GLU A 11 7.06 0.67 2.52
CA GLU A 11 7.66 -0.67 2.59
C GLU A 11 7.06 -1.50 3.75
N LEU A 12 6.91 -0.89 4.92
CA LEU A 12 6.31 -1.54 6.09
C LEU A 12 4.84 -1.89 5.85
N TRP A 13 4.08 -0.98 5.25
CA TRP A 13 2.71 -1.22 4.80
C TRP A 13 2.64 -2.40 3.84
N ALA A 14 3.49 -2.45 2.82
CA ALA A 14 3.44 -3.54 1.84
C ALA A 14 3.71 -4.92 2.44
N ARG A 15 4.65 -5.01 3.40
CA ARG A 15 4.89 -6.24 4.18
C ARG A 15 3.65 -6.62 5.00
N TRP A 16 3.09 -5.65 5.73
CA TRP A 16 1.88 -5.85 6.53
C TRP A 16 0.70 -6.35 5.68
N VAL A 17 0.52 -5.79 4.47
CA VAL A 17 -0.51 -6.28 3.54
C VAL A 17 -0.23 -7.72 3.11
N ASN A 18 0.98 -8.03 2.67
CA ASN A 18 1.33 -9.37 2.21
C ASN A 18 1.21 -10.44 3.32
N ASP A 19 1.58 -10.12 4.56
CA ASP A 19 1.44 -11.01 5.72
C ASP A 19 -0.03 -11.26 6.07
N SER A 20 -0.87 -10.25 5.93
CA SER A 20 -2.31 -10.34 6.19
C SER A 20 -3.04 -11.26 5.21
N TYR A 21 -2.59 -11.30 3.96
CA TYR A 21 -3.18 -12.13 2.89
C TYR A 21 -2.60 -13.56 2.81
N SER A 22 -1.37 -13.80 3.29
CA SER A 22 -0.67 -15.08 3.10
C SER A 22 -1.15 -16.22 4.03
N GLY A 23 -2.41 -16.18 4.48
CA GLY A 23 -3.04 -17.28 5.23
C GLY A 23 -2.69 -17.37 6.72
N GLY A 24 -1.89 -16.45 7.26
CA GLY A 24 -1.56 -16.40 8.69
C GLY A 24 -2.64 -15.74 9.56
N SER A 25 -3.56 -14.98 8.97
CA SER A 25 -4.55 -14.16 9.70
C SER A 25 -5.92 -14.85 9.87
N GLY A 26 -6.19 -15.93 9.13
CA GLY A 26 -7.50 -16.61 9.11
C GLY A 26 -8.61 -15.84 8.37
N PHE A 27 -8.34 -14.68 7.79
CA PHE A 27 -9.32 -13.88 7.04
C PHE A 27 -9.19 -14.08 5.52
N GLY A 28 -10.31 -14.07 4.80
CA GLY A 28 -10.36 -14.24 3.34
C GLY A 28 -9.96 -12.99 2.54
N SER A 29 -9.95 -11.81 3.16
CA SER A 29 -9.41 -10.57 2.56
C SER A 29 -8.98 -9.52 3.59
N MET A 30 -8.17 -8.53 3.18
CA MET A 30 -7.82 -7.39 4.04
C MET A 30 -9.04 -6.56 4.45
N LEU A 31 -10.06 -6.45 3.58
CA LEU A 31 -11.29 -5.75 3.91
C LEU A 31 -12.08 -6.48 4.98
N GLU A 32 -12.23 -7.80 4.83
CA GLU A 32 -12.86 -8.65 5.84
C GLU A 32 -12.11 -8.55 7.18
N MET A 33 -10.78 -8.63 7.13
CA MET A 33 -9.93 -8.44 8.30
C MET A 33 -10.17 -7.08 8.96
N MET A 34 -10.16 -5.97 8.20
CA MET A 34 -10.44 -4.63 8.74
C MET A 34 -11.86 -4.52 9.31
N MET A 35 -12.86 -5.17 8.70
CA MET A 35 -14.24 -5.19 9.18
C MET A 35 -14.37 -5.98 10.49
N VAL A 36 -13.75 -7.15 10.58
CA VAL A 36 -13.85 -8.03 11.75
C VAL A 36 -13.03 -7.50 12.92
N THR A 37 -11.86 -6.94 12.65
CA THR A 37 -10.97 -6.47 13.72
C THR A 37 -11.06 -4.97 14.00
N GLY A 38 -11.90 -4.23 13.27
CA GLY A 38 -11.96 -2.77 13.35
C GLY A 38 -10.62 -2.10 12.99
N GLY A 39 -9.79 -2.74 12.17
CA GLY A 39 -8.45 -2.27 11.82
C GLY A 39 -7.34 -2.68 12.82
N VAL A 40 -7.65 -3.50 13.82
CA VAL A 40 -6.68 -3.98 14.83
C VAL A 40 -6.13 -5.34 14.42
N PHE A 41 -4.86 -5.44 14.04
CA PHE A 41 -4.25 -6.75 13.77
C PHE A 41 -2.86 -6.88 14.37
N SER A 42 -2.76 -7.74 15.38
CA SER A 42 -1.50 -8.12 16.01
C SER A 42 -0.97 -9.40 15.34
N GLY A 43 -0.41 -9.25 14.14
CA GLY A 43 0.50 -10.24 13.59
C GLY A 43 1.84 -10.15 14.31
N GLY A 44 2.05 -10.97 15.34
CA GLY A 44 3.35 -11.16 16.01
C GLY A 44 3.80 -10.02 16.92
N GLY A 45 3.50 -10.14 18.21
CA GLY A 45 4.21 -9.52 19.34
C GLY A 45 4.55 -8.03 19.23
N HIS A 46 3.60 -7.16 19.58
CA HIS A 46 3.68 -5.99 20.48
C HIS A 46 2.33 -5.24 20.41
N SER A 47 1.92 -4.65 21.53
CA SER A 47 0.56 -4.21 21.91
C SER A 47 -0.25 -3.33 20.93
N PRO A 48 -1.58 -3.24 21.12
CA PRO A 48 -2.53 -2.77 20.12
C PRO A 48 -2.55 -1.25 20.01
N ALA A 49 -2.35 -0.74 18.81
CA ALA A 49 -2.78 0.61 18.46
C ALA A 49 -3.96 0.48 17.48
N LEU A 50 -5.12 1.00 17.88
CA LEU A 50 -6.30 1.24 17.02
C LEU A 50 -6.00 2.09 15.76
N TYR A 51 -4.77 2.61 15.65
CA TYR A 51 -4.32 3.58 14.65
C TYR A 51 -2.90 3.20 14.19
N SER A 52 -2.74 2.03 13.58
CA SER A 52 -1.44 1.68 13.00
C SER A 52 -1.19 2.52 11.75
N VAL A 53 0.04 3.00 11.58
CA VAL A 53 0.43 3.81 10.42
C VAL A 53 0.18 3.05 9.11
N GLN A 54 0.28 1.72 9.12
CA GLN A 54 0.00 0.85 7.99
C GLN A 54 -1.48 0.86 7.59
N ALA A 55 -2.40 0.86 8.57
CA ALA A 55 -3.84 0.95 8.31
C ALA A 55 -4.23 2.31 7.74
N GLU A 56 -3.63 3.40 8.23
CA GLU A 56 -3.81 4.75 7.66
C GLU A 56 -3.31 4.84 6.21
N VAL A 57 -2.18 4.20 5.91
CA VAL A 57 -1.66 4.09 4.54
C VAL A 57 -2.63 3.32 3.67
N GLU A 58 -3.11 2.13 4.09
CA GLU A 58 -4.07 1.37 3.28
C GLU A 58 -5.36 2.16 3.03
N ALA A 59 -5.89 2.85 4.04
CA ALA A 59 -7.05 3.72 3.88
C ALA A 59 -6.79 4.84 2.86
N SER A 60 -5.59 5.43 2.86
CA SER A 60 -5.17 6.45 1.88
C SER A 60 -5.04 5.85 0.47
N VAL A 61 -4.53 4.63 0.34
CA VAL A 61 -4.42 3.93 -0.95
C VAL A 61 -5.79 3.49 -1.46
N MET A 62 -6.72 3.10 -0.59
CA MET A 62 -8.13 2.83 -0.94
C MET A 62 -8.82 4.11 -1.40
N ALA A 63 -8.61 5.25 -0.71
CA ALA A 63 -9.13 6.55 -1.15
C ALA A 63 -8.56 6.96 -2.52
N LEU A 64 -7.26 6.72 -2.76
CA LEU A 64 -6.66 6.91 -4.08
C LEU A 64 -7.32 6.01 -5.13
N ALA A 65 -7.58 4.74 -4.81
CA ALA A 65 -8.19 3.80 -5.74
C ALA A 65 -9.61 4.21 -6.17
N ALA A 66 -10.36 4.89 -5.29
CA ALA A 66 -11.67 5.43 -5.62
C ALA A 66 -11.63 6.58 -6.65
N VAL A 67 -10.51 7.32 -6.73
CA VAL A 67 -10.36 8.48 -7.64
C VAL A 67 -9.51 8.14 -8.88
N ASP A 68 -8.45 7.36 -8.71
CA ASP A 68 -7.49 6.96 -9.75
C ASP A 68 -6.98 5.55 -9.46
N ARG A 69 -7.80 4.55 -9.82
CA ARG A 69 -7.49 3.13 -9.63
C ARG A 69 -6.13 2.74 -10.22
N ALA A 70 -5.80 3.25 -11.41
CA ALA A 70 -4.54 2.93 -12.07
C ALA A 70 -3.31 3.44 -11.29
N ALA A 71 -3.41 4.62 -10.66
CA ALA A 71 -2.35 5.13 -9.79
C ALA A 71 -2.19 4.29 -8.51
N ALA A 72 -3.29 3.85 -7.91
CA ALA A 72 -3.27 2.95 -6.75
C ALA A 72 -2.66 1.58 -7.09
N ASP A 73 -3.00 1.02 -8.24
CA ASP A 73 -2.46 -0.26 -8.71
C ASP A 73 -0.95 -0.16 -8.97
N ILE A 74 -0.48 0.93 -9.58
CA ILE A 74 0.95 1.20 -9.77
C ILE A 74 1.68 1.28 -8.43
N LEU A 75 1.11 1.95 -7.43
CA LEU A 75 1.72 2.05 -6.11
C LEU A 75 1.85 0.68 -5.45
N ARG A 76 0.79 -0.13 -5.49
CA ARG A 76 0.79 -1.50 -4.97
C ARG A 76 1.81 -2.39 -5.68
N VAL A 77 1.91 -2.30 -7.01
CA VAL A 77 2.92 -3.01 -7.80
C VAL A 77 4.33 -2.53 -7.47
N GLU A 78 4.53 -1.23 -7.24
CA GLU A 78 5.86 -0.69 -6.93
C GLU A 78 6.42 -1.29 -5.63
N TYR A 79 5.59 -1.39 -4.60
CA TYR A 79 5.98 -1.93 -3.30
C TYR A 79 5.76 -3.45 -3.15
N GLY A 80 5.36 -4.14 -4.22
CA GLY A 80 5.26 -5.60 -4.22
C GLY A 80 4.08 -6.15 -3.43
N VAL A 81 2.95 -5.43 -3.39
CA VAL A 81 1.69 -5.93 -2.83
C VAL A 81 1.11 -6.97 -3.78
N GLY A 82 1.22 -8.24 -3.39
CA GLY A 82 1.39 -9.40 -4.28
C GLY A 82 0.19 -9.90 -5.08
N TYR A 83 -0.99 -9.30 -4.97
CA TYR A 83 -2.18 -9.80 -5.68
C TYR A 83 -2.33 -9.24 -7.10
N ILE A 84 -1.63 -8.16 -7.47
CA ILE A 84 -1.85 -7.50 -8.77
C ILE A 84 -1.11 -8.21 -9.92
N LEU A 85 0.03 -8.86 -9.65
CA LEU A 85 0.85 -9.52 -10.66
C LEU A 85 1.48 -10.85 -10.18
N PRO A 86 0.69 -11.80 -9.65
CA PRO A 86 1.23 -13.09 -9.20
C PRO A 86 1.94 -13.81 -10.36
N GLY A 87 3.21 -14.19 -10.15
CA GLY A 87 4.01 -14.97 -11.09
C GLY A 87 4.47 -14.25 -12.37
N ARG A 88 4.23 -12.94 -12.51
CA ARG A 88 4.60 -12.18 -13.73
C ARG A 88 5.91 -11.39 -13.62
N LEU A 89 6.50 -11.29 -12.44
CA LEU A 89 7.67 -10.47 -12.17
C LEU A 89 8.74 -11.27 -11.43
N ASP A 90 10.01 -11.06 -11.80
CA ASP A 90 11.17 -11.60 -11.09
C ASP A 90 11.18 -11.17 -9.62
N LYS A 91 12.01 -11.83 -8.78
CA LYS A 91 12.12 -11.52 -7.33
C LYS A 91 12.44 -10.05 -7.02
N LYS A 92 13.06 -9.30 -7.95
CA LYS A 92 13.38 -7.88 -7.84
C LYS A 92 13.17 -7.17 -9.19
N PRO A 93 11.91 -6.93 -9.59
CA PRO A 93 11.61 -6.40 -10.90
C PRO A 93 11.98 -4.92 -10.97
N ARG A 94 12.62 -4.49 -12.07
CA ARG A 94 12.90 -3.08 -12.30
C ARG A 94 11.60 -2.35 -12.64
N GLN A 95 11.58 -1.02 -12.50
CA GLN A 95 10.41 -0.21 -12.86
C GLN A 95 10.00 -0.38 -14.34
N ILE A 96 10.96 -0.68 -15.23
CA ILE A 96 10.66 -0.97 -16.64
C ILE A 96 9.87 -2.28 -16.77
N ASP A 97 10.26 -3.34 -16.04
CA ASP A 97 9.59 -4.63 -16.05
C ASP A 97 8.16 -4.50 -15.48
N LYS A 98 8.00 -3.75 -14.39
CA LYS A 98 6.70 -3.41 -13.80
C LYS A 98 5.81 -2.62 -14.77
N ALA A 99 6.39 -1.64 -15.48
CA ALA A 99 5.66 -0.86 -16.47
C ALA A 99 5.19 -1.72 -17.66
N HIS A 100 6.04 -2.62 -18.15
CA HIS A 100 5.69 -3.59 -19.18
C HIS A 100 4.60 -4.56 -18.72
N ALA A 101 4.68 -5.07 -17.49
CA ALA A 101 3.65 -5.94 -16.93
C ALA A 101 2.27 -5.25 -16.83
N LEU A 102 2.26 -3.93 -16.67
CA LEU A 102 1.06 -3.08 -16.66
C LEU A 102 0.70 -2.50 -18.04
N LEU A 103 1.41 -2.89 -19.12
CA LEU A 103 1.19 -2.42 -20.49
C LEU A 103 1.24 -0.88 -20.65
N ILE A 104 2.13 -0.22 -19.90
CA ILE A 104 2.32 1.24 -19.97
C ILE A 104 3.79 1.61 -20.19
N SER A 105 4.03 2.81 -20.72
CA SER A 105 5.40 3.32 -20.87
C SER A 105 6.03 3.66 -19.51
N LEU A 106 7.36 3.52 -19.41
CA LEU A 106 8.11 3.87 -18.19
C LEU A 106 7.88 5.32 -17.76
N ARG A 107 7.74 6.26 -18.71
CA ARG A 107 7.40 7.66 -18.43
C ARG A 107 6.04 7.78 -17.75
N THR A 108 5.04 7.06 -18.24
CA THR A 108 3.69 7.06 -17.67
C THR A 108 3.68 6.42 -16.28
N TYR A 109 4.41 5.31 -16.12
CA TYR A 109 4.60 4.63 -14.84
C TYR A 109 5.18 5.59 -13.79
N LYS A 110 6.32 6.22 -14.08
CA LYS A 110 6.98 7.15 -13.15
C LYS A 110 6.10 8.34 -12.78
N ARG A 111 5.41 8.94 -13.76
CA ARG A 111 4.50 10.06 -13.52
C ARG A 111 3.34 9.66 -12.60
N ARG A 112 2.69 8.52 -12.86
CA ARG A 112 1.59 8.03 -12.04
C ARG A 112 2.04 7.60 -10.65
N LEU A 113 3.21 6.96 -10.55
CA LEU A 113 3.81 6.60 -9.25
C LEU A 113 4.09 7.84 -8.41
N SER A 114 4.68 8.89 -9.01
CA SER A 114 4.92 10.15 -8.29
C SER A 114 3.61 10.78 -7.82
N LYS A 115 2.58 10.81 -8.67
CA LYS A 115 1.23 11.30 -8.30
C LYS A 115 0.63 10.48 -7.17
N ALA A 116 0.74 9.15 -7.21
CA ALA A 116 0.22 8.26 -6.18
C ALA A 116 0.87 8.51 -4.83
N ARG A 117 2.21 8.61 -4.80
CA ARG A 117 2.98 8.90 -3.59
C ARG A 117 2.62 10.27 -3.00
N GLU A 118 2.50 11.28 -3.86
CA GLU A 118 2.10 12.62 -3.44
C GLU A 118 0.69 12.64 -2.82
N PHE A 119 -0.25 11.92 -3.44
CA PHE A 119 -1.61 11.78 -2.89
C PHE A 119 -1.58 11.17 -1.49
N VAL A 120 -0.91 10.02 -1.32
CA VAL A 120 -0.83 9.33 -0.02
C VAL A 120 -0.15 10.22 1.02
N LEU A 121 0.95 10.88 0.67
CA LEU A 121 1.64 11.79 1.57
C LEU A 121 0.74 12.95 2.03
N ASN A 122 -0.01 13.54 1.10
CA ASN A 122 -0.91 14.66 1.40
C ASN A 122 -2.09 14.21 2.25
N ASP A 123 -2.65 13.02 1.99
CA ASP A 123 -3.75 12.46 2.79
C ASP A 123 -3.30 12.16 4.23
N LEU A 124 -2.15 11.50 4.41
CA LEU A 124 -1.56 11.24 5.73
C LEU A 124 -1.27 12.53 6.50
N ARG A 125 -0.81 13.59 5.81
CA ARG A 125 -0.60 14.91 6.43
C ARG A 125 -1.91 15.51 6.92
N LYS A 126 -2.98 15.48 6.12
CA LYS A 126 -4.29 15.99 6.50
C LYS A 126 -4.87 15.26 7.72
N ARG A 127 -4.73 13.93 7.75
CA ARG A 127 -5.18 13.10 8.88
C ARG A 127 -4.46 13.46 10.18
N ARG A 128 -3.14 13.67 10.13
CA ARG A 128 -2.35 14.07 11.30
C ARG A 128 -2.68 15.48 11.82
N VAL A 129 -3.07 16.40 10.93
CA VAL A 129 -3.51 17.75 11.34
C VAL A 129 -4.90 17.70 11.96
N SER A 130 -5.81 16.86 11.42
CA SER A 130 -7.19 16.74 11.91
C SER A 130 -7.32 15.97 13.22
N ALA A 131 -6.28 15.22 13.62
CA ALA A 131 -6.20 14.48 14.88
C ALA A 131 -5.62 15.31 16.05
N ARG A 132 -5.30 16.59 15.82
CA ARG A 132 -4.91 17.57 16.86
C ARG A 132 -6.08 18.49 17.18
#